data_AF-A0A9E5KT77-F1
#
_entry.id   AF-A0A9E5KT77-F1
#
_cell.length_a   1.000
_cell.length_b   1.000
_cell.length_c   1.000
_cell.angle_alpha   90.00
_cell.angle_beta   90.00
_cell.angle_gamma   90.00
#
_symmetry.space_group_name_H-M   'P 1'
#
loop_
_entity.id
_entity.type
_entity.pdbx_description
1 polymer ?
#
loop_
_entity_poly.entity_id
_entity_poly.type
_entity_poly.pdbx_seq_one_letter_code
_entity_poly.pdbx_strand_id
1 'polypeptide(L)'
;MNHEQETLKKLETDIDLIKKAISSNNHDIKRILLAPTFGSFFFFFGLAALLLPLCWDFMINRYGRLSSIPTVFLVLLTAISVICLGALTIWKTRAVAKAAQKTNPKSKWIDTLEALSEHPVFLNQMLIMAFTLFASILAVQRGNPHLVVPVVSLGMAVVFMLYQVSFLFNEYTFIMLWLLLFSAFSLLFPLFTPLVMTSIGFGGGFIIFGIAVYDFKGLKERHG
;
A
#
# COMPACT_ATOMS: atom_id res chain seq x y z
N MET A 1 5.49 -8.24 55.43
CA MET A 1 5.26 -8.32 53.98
C MET A 1 6.30 -7.41 53.34
N ASN A 2 7.20 -7.96 52.53
CA ASN A 2 8.41 -7.25 52.09
C ASN A 2 8.06 -6.17 51.07
N HIS A 3 8.62 -4.98 51.27
CA HIS A 3 8.43 -3.82 50.41
C HIS A 3 8.71 -4.13 48.92
N GLU A 4 9.65 -5.05 48.64
CA GLU A 4 9.93 -5.57 47.30
C GLU A 4 8.75 -6.30 46.63
N GLN A 5 7.94 -7.04 47.37
CA GLN A 5 6.79 -7.77 46.80
C GLN A 5 5.67 -6.82 46.38
N GLU A 6 5.49 -5.70 47.09
CA GLU A 6 4.56 -4.65 46.68
C GLU A 6 5.05 -3.90 45.44
N THR A 7 6.36 -3.64 45.35
CA THR A 7 6.97 -3.00 44.18
C THR A 7 6.86 -3.88 42.93
N LEU A 8 7.11 -5.20 43.06
CA LEU A 8 6.94 -6.16 41.97
C LEU A 8 5.49 -6.24 41.47
N LYS A 9 4.51 -6.28 42.38
CA LYS A 9 3.08 -6.27 42.00
C LYS A 9 2.67 -4.97 41.31
N LYS A 10 3.20 -3.82 41.73
CA LYS A 10 2.95 -2.54 41.06
C LYS A 10 3.51 -2.54 39.64
N LEU A 11 4.74 -3.00 39.45
CA LEU A 11 5.36 -3.13 38.13
C LEU A 11 4.59 -4.08 37.21
N GLU A 12 4.13 -5.21 37.72
CA GLU A 12 3.30 -6.16 36.95
C GLU A 12 1.98 -5.52 36.52
N THR A 13 1.33 -4.78 37.42
CA THR A 13 0.07 -4.06 37.12
C THR A 13 0.28 -2.94 36.08
N ASP A 14 1.38 -2.19 36.18
CA ASP A 14 1.74 -1.14 35.22
C ASP A 14 2.10 -1.73 33.85
N ILE A 15 2.81 -2.85 33.81
CA ILE A 15 3.09 -3.60 32.57
C ILE A 15 1.78 -4.06 31.93
N ASP A 16 0.85 -4.60 32.71
CA ASP A 16 -0.46 -5.03 32.21
C ASP A 16 -1.33 -3.87 31.74
N LEU A 17 -1.27 -2.72 32.41
CA LEU A 17 -1.95 -1.49 31.97
C LEU A 17 -1.35 -0.95 30.67
N ILE A 18 -0.03 -0.90 30.56
CA ILE A 18 0.68 -0.51 29.33
C ILE A 18 0.34 -1.49 28.20
N LYS A 19 0.36 -2.79 28.47
CA LYS A 19 0.00 -3.84 27.49
C LYS A 19 -1.46 -3.72 27.06
N LYS A 20 -2.37 -3.44 27.98
CA LYS A 20 -3.79 -3.17 27.67
C LYS A 20 -3.96 -1.92 26.83
N ALA A 21 -3.31 -0.81 27.18
CA ALA A 21 -3.37 0.45 26.44
C ALA A 21 -2.77 0.33 25.02
N ILE A 22 -1.64 -0.38 24.88
CA ILE A 22 -1.07 -0.72 23.58
C ILE A 22 -2.01 -1.63 22.79
N SER A 23 -2.64 -2.62 23.44
CA SER A 23 -3.58 -3.53 22.76
C SER A 23 -4.87 -2.84 22.31
N SER A 24 -5.38 -1.87 23.08
CA SER A 24 -6.62 -1.15 22.75
C SER A 24 -6.40 -0.18 21.59
N ASN A 25 -5.30 0.58 21.60
CA ASN A 25 -4.93 1.44 20.46
C ASN A 25 -4.67 0.62 19.19
N ASN A 26 -4.03 -0.55 19.31
CA ASN A 26 -3.85 -1.45 18.19
C ASN A 26 -5.18 -2.02 17.67
N HIS A 27 -6.18 -2.24 18.52
CA HIS A 27 -7.46 -2.78 18.06
C HIS A 27 -8.22 -1.79 17.15
N ASP A 28 -8.23 -0.50 17.50
CA ASP A 28 -8.91 0.52 16.72
C ASP A 28 -8.22 0.77 15.38
N ILE A 29 -6.89 0.87 15.38
CA ILE A 29 -6.10 0.96 14.14
C ILE A 29 -6.28 -0.31 13.28
N LYS A 30 -6.34 -1.49 13.92
CA LYS A 30 -6.63 -2.74 13.22
C LYS A 30 -7.99 -2.71 12.54
N ARG A 31 -9.04 -2.18 13.18
CA ARG A 31 -10.37 -2.05 12.54
C ARG A 31 -10.37 -1.07 11.36
N ILE A 32 -9.60 0.01 11.45
CA ILE A 32 -9.49 1.01 10.38
C ILE A 32 -8.73 0.47 9.17
N LEU A 33 -7.67 -0.33 9.40
CA LEU A 33 -6.78 -0.86 8.36
C LEU A 33 -7.16 -2.26 7.84
N LEU A 34 -8.27 -2.82 8.33
CA LEU A 34 -8.77 -4.13 7.91
C LEU A 34 -8.99 -4.18 6.38
N ALA A 35 -8.34 -5.17 5.75
CA ALA A 35 -8.34 -5.42 4.31
C ALA A 35 -9.73 -5.44 3.62
N PRO A 36 -10.83 -5.93 4.22
CA PRO A 36 -12.14 -5.99 3.56
C PRO A 36 -12.71 -4.63 3.16
N THR A 37 -12.31 -3.54 3.84
CA THR A 37 -12.74 -2.18 3.47
C THR A 37 -11.96 -1.66 2.26
N PHE A 38 -10.78 -2.23 2.00
CA PHE A 38 -9.86 -1.84 0.92
C PHE A 38 -9.87 -2.79 -0.28
N GLY A 39 -10.56 -3.95 -0.22
CA GLY A 39 -10.59 -4.91 -1.33
C GLY A 39 -10.99 -4.28 -2.68
N SER A 40 -12.07 -3.50 -2.70
CA SER A 40 -12.49 -2.76 -3.90
C SER A 40 -11.44 -1.71 -4.32
N PHE A 41 -10.82 -1.00 -3.36
CA PHE A 41 -9.75 -0.06 -3.67
C PHE A 41 -8.57 -0.76 -4.36
N PHE A 42 -8.11 -1.90 -3.85
CA PHE A 42 -7.03 -2.68 -4.46
C PHE A 42 -7.38 -3.18 -5.86
N PHE A 43 -8.63 -3.61 -6.07
CA PHE A 43 -9.11 -4.00 -7.40
C PHE A 43 -9.04 -2.84 -8.40
N PHE A 44 -9.61 -1.67 -8.06
CA PHE A 44 -9.59 -0.51 -8.96
C PHE A 44 -8.19 0.09 -9.13
N PHE A 45 -7.36 0.06 -8.08
CA PHE A 45 -5.96 0.42 -8.17
C PHE A 45 -5.21 -0.51 -9.12
N GLY A 46 -5.42 -1.82 -9.01
CA GLY A 46 -4.85 -2.80 -9.93
C GLY A 46 -5.33 -2.60 -11.36
N LEU A 47 -6.61 -2.28 -11.58
CA LEU A 47 -7.12 -1.98 -12.92
C LEU A 47 -6.47 -0.72 -13.52
N ALA A 48 -6.28 0.33 -12.73
CA ALA A 48 -5.57 1.52 -13.16
C ALA A 48 -4.08 1.23 -13.46
N ALA A 49 -3.44 0.46 -12.58
CA ALA A 49 -2.04 0.04 -12.74
C ALA A 49 -1.86 -0.92 -13.93
N LEU A 50 -2.90 -1.63 -14.36
CA LEU A 50 -2.91 -2.46 -15.57
C LEU A 50 -3.06 -1.57 -16.81
N LEU A 51 -4.12 -0.76 -16.87
CA LEU A 51 -4.54 -0.05 -18.09
C LEU A 51 -3.65 1.17 -18.40
N LEU A 52 -3.29 1.98 -17.41
CA LEU A 52 -2.55 3.22 -17.67
C LEU A 52 -1.18 2.95 -18.29
N PRO A 53 -0.32 2.06 -17.74
CA PRO A 53 0.99 1.80 -18.34
C PRO A 53 0.88 1.11 -19.70
N LEU A 54 -0.13 0.26 -19.92
CA LEU A 54 -0.38 -0.34 -21.24
C LEU A 54 -0.76 0.71 -22.29
N CYS A 55 -1.60 1.70 -21.93
CA CYS A 55 -1.92 2.80 -22.84
C CYS A 55 -0.68 3.64 -23.18
N TRP A 56 0.19 3.91 -22.18
CA TRP A 56 1.47 4.58 -22.42
C TRP A 56 2.39 3.75 -23.32
N ASP A 57 2.53 2.45 -23.05
CA ASP A 57 3.37 1.54 -23.84
C ASP A 57 2.90 1.44 -25.29
N PHE A 58 1.58 1.30 -25.50
CA PHE A 58 0.98 1.30 -26.83
C PHE A 58 1.28 2.58 -27.60
N MET A 59 1.14 3.75 -26.96
CA MET A 59 1.43 5.04 -27.59
C MET A 59 2.92 5.17 -27.93
N ILE A 60 3.81 4.77 -27.03
CA ILE A 60 5.26 4.83 -27.27
C ILE A 60 5.65 3.89 -28.42
N ASN A 61 5.12 2.66 -28.45
CA ASN A 61 5.39 1.71 -29.52
C ASN A 61 4.81 2.16 -30.88
N ARG A 62 3.66 2.83 -30.88
CA ARG A 62 3.01 3.33 -32.11
C ARG A 62 3.77 4.49 -32.77
N TYR A 63 4.31 5.40 -31.96
CA TYR A 63 5.01 6.61 -32.42
C TYR A 63 6.54 6.50 -32.33
N GLY A 64 7.07 5.38 -31.82
CA GLY A 64 8.49 5.06 -31.68
C GLY A 64 9.19 5.73 -30.49
N ARG A 65 8.88 7.00 -30.19
CA ARG A 65 9.45 7.75 -29.07
C ARG A 65 8.41 8.64 -28.40
N LEU A 66 8.60 8.93 -27.11
CA LEU A 66 7.72 9.81 -26.33
C LEU A 66 7.60 11.21 -26.95
N SER A 67 8.70 11.76 -27.47
CA SER A 67 8.75 13.08 -28.10
C SER A 67 8.05 13.16 -29.46
N SER A 68 7.73 12.01 -30.06
CA SER A 68 7.06 11.92 -31.36
C SER A 68 5.55 11.75 -31.23
N ILE A 69 5.04 11.59 -30.00
CA ILE A 69 3.60 11.51 -29.74
C ILE A 69 2.98 12.89 -29.96
N PRO A 70 1.89 13.02 -30.73
CA PRO A 70 1.20 14.30 -30.90
C PRO A 70 0.80 14.90 -29.54
N THR A 71 1.06 16.20 -29.36
CA THR A 71 0.86 16.90 -28.08
C THR A 71 -0.53 16.69 -27.48
N VAL A 72 -1.56 16.66 -28.34
CA VAL A 72 -2.95 16.43 -27.91
C VAL A 72 -3.10 15.09 -27.17
N PHE A 73 -2.54 14.00 -27.72
CA PHE A 73 -2.61 12.69 -27.06
C PHE A 73 -1.77 12.62 -25.80
N LEU A 74 -0.59 13.26 -25.80
CA LEU A 74 0.27 13.30 -24.62
C LEU A 74 -0.40 14.03 -23.46
N VAL A 75 -1.00 15.20 -23.72
CA VAL A 75 -1.75 15.98 -22.73
C VAL A 75 -2.96 15.19 -22.24
N LEU A 76 -3.73 14.58 -23.14
CA LEU A 76 -4.90 13.78 -22.78
C LEU A 76 -4.51 12.59 -21.89
N LEU A 77 -3.49 11.82 -22.28
CA LEU A 77 -3.05 10.64 -21.55
C LEU A 77 -2.47 11.01 -20.17
N THR A 78 -1.74 12.11 -20.10
CA THR A 78 -1.24 12.66 -18.83
C THR A 78 -2.39 13.11 -17.94
N ALA A 79 -3.36 13.86 -18.48
CA ALA A 79 -4.53 14.31 -17.73
C ALA A 79 -5.34 13.13 -17.19
N ILE A 80 -5.61 12.11 -18.00
CA ILE A 80 -6.31 10.88 -17.58
C ILE A 80 -5.54 10.18 -16.47
N SER A 81 -4.21 10.06 -16.61
CA SER A 81 -3.36 9.41 -15.59
C SER A 81 -3.43 10.17 -14.27
N VAL A 82 -3.28 11.50 -14.29
CA VAL A 82 -3.32 12.36 -13.10
C VAL A 82 -4.71 12.33 -12.44
N ILE A 83 -5.78 12.44 -13.22
CA ILE A 83 -7.16 12.40 -12.71
C ILE A 83 -7.45 11.03 -12.09
N CYS A 84 -7.06 9.94 -12.75
CA CYS A 84 -7.28 8.59 -12.26
C CYS A 84 -6.55 8.34 -10.93
N LEU A 85 -5.26 8.68 -10.85
CA LEU A 85 -4.47 8.54 -9.62
C LEU A 85 -4.97 9.47 -8.51
N GLY A 86 -5.36 10.70 -8.85
CA GLY A 86 -5.94 11.65 -7.92
C GLY A 86 -7.27 11.15 -7.34
N ALA A 87 -8.16 10.64 -8.18
CA ALA A 87 -9.44 10.06 -7.77
C ALA A 87 -9.23 8.84 -6.85
N LEU A 88 -8.30 7.93 -7.18
CA LEU A 88 -7.94 6.79 -6.34
C LEU A 88 -7.38 7.23 -4.99
N THR A 89 -6.56 8.28 -4.96
CA THR A 89 -6.00 8.82 -3.72
C THR A 89 -7.10 9.40 -2.83
N ILE A 90 -8.00 10.22 -3.41
CA ILE A 90 -9.15 10.77 -2.68
C ILE A 90 -10.06 9.65 -2.16
N TRP A 91 -10.30 8.62 -2.97
CA TRP A 91 -11.10 7.48 -2.55
C TRP A 91 -10.44 6.74 -1.39
N LYS A 92 -9.14 6.43 -1.46
CA LYS A 92 -8.40 5.81 -0.36
C LYS A 92 -8.54 6.63 0.92
N THR A 93 -8.32 7.94 0.85
CA THR A 93 -8.43 8.85 2.01
C THR A 93 -9.85 8.84 2.59
N ARG A 94 -10.89 8.91 1.73
CA ARG A 94 -12.28 8.82 2.17
C ARG A 94 -12.62 7.47 2.78
N ALA A 95 -12.08 6.37 2.27
CA ALA A 95 -12.29 5.04 2.82
C ALA A 95 -11.67 4.91 4.22
N VAL A 96 -10.44 5.40 4.41
CA VAL A 96 -9.79 5.48 5.73
C VAL A 96 -10.60 6.36 6.69
N ALA A 97 -11.02 7.55 6.25
CA ALA A 97 -11.80 8.48 7.07
C ALA A 97 -13.13 7.88 7.52
N LYS A 98 -13.84 7.21 6.60
CA LYS A 98 -15.10 6.53 6.90
C LYS A 98 -14.89 5.34 7.87
N ALA A 99 -13.78 4.62 7.76
CA ALA A 99 -13.43 3.55 8.68
C ALA A 99 -13.08 4.08 10.09
N ALA A 100 -12.39 5.22 10.17
CA ALA A 100 -12.08 5.89 11.43
C ALA A 100 -13.34 6.38 12.15
N GLN A 101 -14.25 7.05 11.43
CA GLN A 101 -15.53 7.53 11.99
C GLN A 101 -16.43 6.41 12.50
N LYS A 102 -16.37 5.21 11.91
CA LYS A 102 -17.12 4.04 12.41
C LYS A 102 -16.62 3.56 13.77
N THR A 103 -15.35 3.80 14.09
CA THR A 103 -14.71 3.33 15.32
C THR A 103 -14.85 4.38 16.42
N ASN A 104 -14.76 5.68 16.08
CA ASN A 104 -15.05 6.77 16.99
C ASN A 104 -15.84 7.90 16.30
N PRO A 105 -17.17 8.01 16.52
CA PRO A 105 -18.02 8.97 15.80
C PRO A 105 -17.77 10.45 16.15
N LYS A 106 -16.96 10.75 17.18
CA LYS A 106 -16.54 12.11 17.54
C LYS A 106 -15.15 12.50 17.01
N SER A 107 -14.41 11.56 16.41
CA SER A 107 -13.07 11.82 15.88
C SER A 107 -13.11 12.67 14.61
N LYS A 108 -12.31 13.74 14.58
CA LYS A 108 -12.02 14.47 13.35
C LYS A 108 -10.89 13.77 12.58
N TRP A 109 -10.84 14.01 11.27
CA TRP A 109 -9.78 13.45 10.40
C TRP A 109 -8.37 13.84 10.85
N ILE A 110 -8.22 15.04 11.42
CA ILE A 110 -6.94 15.55 11.94
C ILE A 110 -6.47 14.67 13.11
N ASP A 111 -7.35 14.36 14.06
CA ASP A 111 -7.04 13.49 15.20
C ASP A 111 -6.63 12.07 14.75
N THR A 112 -7.22 11.59 13.63
CA THR A 112 -6.84 10.31 13.04
C THR A 112 -5.44 10.37 12.42
N LEU A 113 -5.12 11.46 11.73
CA LEU A 113 -3.79 11.71 11.16
C LEU A 113 -2.72 11.87 12.25
N GLU A 114 -3.03 12.59 13.31
CA GLU A 114 -2.16 12.81 14.46
C GLU A 114 -1.83 11.46 15.13
N ALA A 115 -2.86 10.66 15.45
CA ALA A 115 -2.69 9.33 16.02
C ALA A 115 -1.92 8.37 15.09
N LEU A 116 -2.11 8.46 13.76
CA LEU A 116 -1.31 7.70 12.79
C LEU A 116 0.13 8.19 12.71
N SER A 117 0.37 9.50 12.80
CA SER A 117 1.70 10.10 12.70
C SER A 117 2.58 9.82 13.91
N GLU A 118 1.97 9.67 15.09
CA GLU A 118 2.64 9.26 16.32
C GLU A 118 3.06 7.79 16.30
N HIS A 119 2.44 6.98 15.44
CA HIS A 119 2.77 5.57 15.33
C HIS A 119 4.11 5.39 14.57
N PRO A 120 5.10 4.65 15.12
CA PRO A 120 6.42 4.48 14.49
C PRO A 120 6.36 3.86 13.08
N VAL A 121 5.28 3.14 12.78
CA VAL A 121 4.99 2.59 11.44
C VAL A 121 4.88 3.68 10.39
N PHE A 122 4.29 4.83 10.70
CA PHE A 122 4.13 5.91 9.73
C PHE A 122 5.47 6.51 9.33
N LEU A 123 6.35 6.77 10.31
CA LEU A 123 7.70 7.27 10.08
C LEU A 123 8.53 6.26 9.26
N ASN A 124 8.49 4.98 9.63
CA ASN A 124 9.17 3.92 8.89
C ASN A 124 8.64 3.79 7.46
N GLN A 125 7.33 3.85 7.25
CA GLN A 125 6.72 3.84 5.93
C GLN A 125 7.19 5.04 5.10
N MET A 126 7.17 6.27 5.65
CA MET A 126 7.65 7.45 4.93
C MET A 126 9.11 7.31 4.52
N LEU A 127 9.96 6.77 5.40
CA LEU A 127 11.36 6.52 5.12
C LEU A 127 11.55 5.50 3.99
N ILE A 128 10.83 4.38 4.03
CA ILE A 128 10.86 3.36 2.98
C ILE A 128 10.42 3.96 1.64
N MET A 129 9.33 4.72 1.62
CA MET A 129 8.82 5.35 0.39
C MET A 129 9.79 6.39 -0.16
N ALA A 130 10.40 7.21 0.71
CA ALA A 130 11.42 8.19 0.32
C ALA A 130 12.66 7.50 -0.28
N PHE A 131 13.14 6.43 0.36
CA PHE A 131 14.27 5.65 -0.14
C PHE A 131 13.95 4.97 -1.48
N THR A 132 12.74 4.42 -1.62
CA THR A 132 12.25 3.81 -2.86
C THR A 132 12.22 4.82 -4.01
N LEU A 133 11.72 6.04 -3.74
CA LEU A 133 11.71 7.12 -4.72
C LEU A 133 13.13 7.54 -5.10
N PHE A 134 14.00 7.75 -4.11
CA PHE A 134 15.40 8.10 -4.32
C PHE A 134 16.13 7.06 -5.18
N ALA A 135 16.00 5.78 -4.84
CA ALA A 135 16.60 4.68 -5.60
C ALA A 135 16.04 4.58 -7.04
N SER A 136 14.74 4.84 -7.22
CA SER A 136 14.11 4.87 -8.55
C SER A 136 14.65 6.02 -9.40
N ILE A 137 14.82 7.21 -8.84
CA ILE A 137 15.39 8.37 -9.54
C ILE A 137 16.84 8.08 -9.93
N LEU A 138 17.64 7.52 -9.02
CA LEU A 138 19.03 7.14 -9.31
C LEU A 138 19.11 6.10 -10.43
N ALA A 139 18.23 5.10 -10.43
CA ALA A 139 18.18 4.09 -11.48
C ALA A 139 17.94 4.70 -12.87
N VAL A 140 17.01 5.65 -12.97
CA VAL A 140 16.72 6.38 -14.22
C VAL A 140 17.92 7.23 -14.64
N GLN A 141 18.52 7.98 -13.71
CA GLN A 141 19.69 8.82 -14.01
C GLN A 141 20.90 8.02 -14.48
N ARG A 142 21.04 6.77 -14.01
CA ARG A 142 22.09 5.83 -14.45
C ARG A 142 21.76 5.12 -15.76
N GLY A 143 20.65 5.46 -16.42
CA GLY A 143 20.24 4.88 -17.69
C GLY A 143 19.70 3.45 -17.59
N ASN A 144 19.31 3.01 -16.39
CA ASN A 144 18.75 1.67 -16.18
C ASN A 144 17.30 1.75 -15.65
N PRO A 145 16.33 2.15 -16.49
CA PRO A 145 14.93 2.29 -16.10
C PRO A 145 14.27 0.95 -15.74
N HIS A 146 14.84 -0.18 -16.14
CA HIS A 146 14.34 -1.52 -15.77
C HIS A 146 14.45 -1.79 -14.27
N LEU A 147 15.33 -1.10 -13.54
CA LEU A 147 15.45 -1.21 -12.09
C LEU A 147 14.34 -0.48 -11.31
N VAL A 148 13.59 0.42 -11.95
CA VAL A 148 12.52 1.17 -11.27
C VAL A 148 11.43 0.23 -10.76
N VAL A 149 10.97 -0.68 -11.63
CA VAL A 149 9.90 -1.63 -11.30
C VAL A 149 10.26 -2.53 -10.10
N PRO A 150 11.40 -3.24 -10.08
CA PRO A 150 11.75 -4.09 -8.95
C PRO A 150 12.00 -3.29 -7.67
N VAL A 151 12.58 -2.08 -7.75
CA VAL A 151 12.78 -1.19 -6.59
C VAL A 151 11.45 -0.76 -6.00
N VAL A 152 10.51 -0.29 -6.82
CA VAL A 152 9.17 0.10 -6.35
C VAL A 152 8.41 -1.09 -5.79
N SER A 153 8.49 -2.25 -6.44
CA SER A 153 7.84 -3.48 -5.97
C SER A 153 8.38 -3.91 -4.60
N LEU A 154 9.70 -3.86 -4.42
CA LEU A 154 10.35 -4.20 -3.16
C LEU A 154 10.01 -3.19 -2.06
N GLY A 155 10.05 -1.89 -2.36
CA GLY A 155 9.63 -0.85 -1.42
C GLY A 155 8.20 -1.04 -0.95
N MET A 156 7.27 -1.30 -1.87
CA MET A 156 5.87 -1.60 -1.53
C MET A 156 5.73 -2.89 -0.73
N ALA A 157 6.48 -3.95 -1.07
CA ALA A 157 6.47 -5.19 -0.31
C ALA A 157 6.90 -4.99 1.14
N VAL A 158 7.96 -4.20 1.37
CA VAL A 158 8.42 -3.86 2.72
C VAL A 158 7.37 -3.04 3.48
N VAL A 159 6.66 -2.12 2.81
CA VAL A 159 5.53 -1.39 3.43
C VAL A 159 4.41 -2.36 3.85
N PHE A 160 4.02 -3.31 2.99
CA PHE A 160 3.01 -4.31 3.38
C PHE A 160 3.51 -5.25 4.47
N MET A 161 4.79 -5.61 4.47
CA MET A 161 5.41 -6.38 5.54
C MET A 161 5.36 -5.62 6.87
N LEU A 162 5.63 -4.31 6.85
CA LEU A 162 5.52 -3.45 8.02
C LEU A 162 4.08 -3.45 8.57
N TYR A 163 3.08 -3.32 7.70
CA TYR A 163 1.68 -3.43 8.10
C TYR A 163 1.31 -4.81 8.65
N GLN A 164 1.81 -5.88 8.04
CA GLN A 164 1.58 -7.24 8.53
C GLN A 164 2.16 -7.42 9.93
N VAL A 165 3.42 -7.02 10.17
CA VAL A 165 4.10 -7.22 11.46
C VAL A 165 3.48 -6.33 12.54
N SER A 166 3.19 -5.06 12.24
CA SER A 166 2.71 -4.11 13.23
C SER A 166 1.23 -4.30 13.59
N PHE A 167 0.40 -4.77 12.66
CA PHE A 167 -1.05 -4.89 12.87
C PHE A 167 -1.57 -6.34 12.81
N LEU A 168 -0.69 -7.33 12.60
CA LEU A 168 -1.01 -8.76 12.51
C LEU A 168 -2.10 -9.05 11.45
N PHE A 169 -1.98 -8.40 10.30
CA PHE A 169 -2.87 -8.61 9.15
C PHE A 169 -2.27 -9.67 8.21
N ASN A 170 -2.71 -10.91 8.39
CA ASN A 170 -2.29 -12.03 7.55
C ASN A 170 -2.82 -11.90 6.11
N GLU A 171 -3.84 -11.07 5.88
CA GLU A 171 -4.38 -10.81 4.55
C GLU A 171 -3.33 -10.20 3.62
N TYR A 172 -2.45 -9.33 4.13
CA TYR A 172 -1.40 -8.71 3.31
C TYR A 172 -0.24 -9.65 2.96
N THR A 173 -0.18 -10.86 3.54
CA THR A 173 0.90 -11.81 3.24
C THR A 173 0.92 -12.19 1.77
N PHE A 174 -0.24 -12.38 1.14
CA PHE A 174 -0.32 -12.72 -0.28
C PHE A 174 0.29 -11.62 -1.16
N ILE A 175 -0.15 -10.36 -0.99
CA ILE A 175 0.33 -9.26 -1.82
C ILE A 175 1.81 -8.96 -1.55
N MET A 176 2.26 -9.10 -0.31
CA MET A 176 3.67 -8.94 0.07
C MET A 176 4.55 -9.99 -0.63
N LEU A 177 4.18 -11.27 -0.56
CA LEU A 177 4.90 -12.35 -1.25
C LEU A 177 4.88 -12.17 -2.76
N TRP A 178 3.73 -11.80 -3.33
CA TRP A 178 3.61 -11.49 -4.76
C TRP A 178 4.60 -10.41 -5.18
N LEU A 179 4.67 -9.28 -4.46
CA LEU A 179 5.54 -8.17 -4.79
C LEU A 179 7.04 -8.51 -4.61
N LEU A 180 7.39 -9.34 -3.62
CA LEU A 180 8.77 -9.84 -3.46
C LEU A 180 9.17 -10.75 -4.62
N LEU A 181 8.34 -11.75 -4.94
CA LEU A 181 8.58 -12.67 -6.04
C LEU A 181 8.63 -11.93 -7.38
N PHE A 182 7.72 -10.98 -7.58
CA PHE A 182 7.69 -10.15 -8.78
C PHE A 182 8.92 -9.24 -8.89
N SER A 183 9.39 -8.68 -7.77
CA SER A 183 10.64 -7.90 -7.74
C SER A 183 11.84 -8.76 -8.15
N ALA A 184 11.98 -9.96 -7.57
CA ALA A 184 13.04 -10.90 -7.91
C ALA A 184 12.96 -11.33 -9.39
N PHE A 185 11.76 -11.68 -9.87
CA PHE A 185 11.52 -12.02 -11.26
C PHE A 185 11.89 -10.87 -12.20
N SER A 186 11.46 -9.64 -11.88
CA SER A 186 11.71 -8.45 -12.68
C SER A 186 13.19 -8.10 -12.77
N LEU A 187 13.93 -8.31 -11.68
CA LEU A 187 15.38 -8.08 -11.62
C LEU A 187 16.16 -9.14 -12.42
N LEU A 188 15.75 -10.40 -12.37
CA LEU A 188 16.42 -11.51 -13.07
C LEU A 188 16.07 -11.57 -14.57
N PHE A 189 14.86 -11.16 -14.94
CA PHE A 189 14.33 -11.27 -16.30
C PHE A 189 13.78 -9.92 -16.80
N PRO A 190 14.64 -8.95 -17.16
CA PRO A 190 14.23 -7.66 -17.73
C PRO A 190 13.83 -7.79 -19.21
N LEU A 191 12.95 -8.75 -19.52
CA LEU A 191 12.53 -9.10 -20.88
C LEU A 191 11.52 -8.11 -21.47
N PHE A 192 10.73 -7.46 -20.61
CA PHE A 192 9.64 -6.58 -21.02
C PHE A 192 9.97 -5.10 -20.72
N THR A 193 9.26 -4.19 -21.38
CA THR A 193 9.36 -2.77 -21.05
C THR A 193 8.92 -2.54 -19.60
N PRO A 194 9.50 -1.55 -18.89
CA PRO A 194 9.12 -1.24 -17.52
C PRO A 194 7.62 -0.98 -17.35
N LEU A 195 6.96 -0.45 -18.39
CA LEU A 195 5.52 -0.20 -18.41
C LEU A 195 4.72 -1.51 -18.41
N VAL A 196 5.06 -2.45 -19.30
CA VAL A 196 4.42 -3.77 -19.36
C VAL A 196 4.66 -4.54 -18.06
N MET A 197 5.87 -4.49 -17.51
CA MET A 197 6.16 -5.11 -16.21
C MET A 197 5.32 -4.49 -15.09
N THR A 198 5.14 -3.17 -15.10
CA THR A 198 4.29 -2.49 -14.12
C THR A 198 2.84 -2.98 -14.21
N SER A 199 2.31 -3.11 -15.43
CA SER A 199 0.96 -3.60 -15.69
C SER A 199 0.75 -5.04 -15.21
N ILE A 200 1.68 -5.95 -15.49
CA ILE A 200 1.57 -7.35 -15.08
C ILE A 200 1.76 -7.48 -13.57
N GLY A 201 2.83 -6.89 -13.04
CA GLY A 201 3.21 -7.03 -11.64
C GLY A 201 2.26 -6.33 -10.69
N PHE A 202 2.10 -5.01 -10.85
CA PHE A 202 1.20 -4.24 -9.99
C PHE A 202 -0.25 -4.49 -10.41
N GLY A 203 -0.59 -4.32 -11.69
CA GLY A 203 -1.97 -4.47 -12.14
C GLY A 203 -2.54 -5.86 -11.83
N GLY A 204 -1.89 -6.90 -12.32
CA GLY A 204 -2.30 -8.29 -12.07
C GLY A 204 -2.33 -8.64 -10.58
N GLY A 205 -1.27 -8.34 -9.84
CA GLY A 205 -1.16 -8.65 -8.41
C GLY A 205 -2.26 -8.00 -7.57
N PHE A 206 -2.51 -6.71 -7.78
CA PHE A 206 -3.52 -5.97 -7.02
C PHE A 206 -4.96 -6.33 -7.41
N ILE A 207 -5.21 -6.69 -8.68
CA ILE A 207 -6.53 -7.21 -9.10
C ILE A 207 -6.81 -8.54 -8.40
N ILE A 208 -5.88 -9.51 -8.49
CA ILE A 208 -6.04 -10.84 -7.88
C ILE A 208 -6.24 -10.69 -6.37
N PHE A 209 -5.42 -9.86 -5.73
CA PHE A 209 -5.55 -9.58 -4.30
C PHE A 209 -6.90 -8.94 -3.94
N GLY A 210 -7.33 -7.94 -4.72
CA GLY A 210 -8.61 -7.27 -4.51
C GLY A 210 -9.80 -8.23 -4.60
N ILE A 211 -9.78 -9.15 -5.57
CA ILE A 211 -10.81 -10.20 -5.72
C ILE A 211 -10.76 -11.17 -4.53
N ALA A 212 -9.57 -11.69 -4.19
CA ALA A 212 -9.42 -12.64 -3.09
C ALA A 212 -9.95 -12.06 -1.77
N VAL A 213 -9.57 -10.83 -1.43
CA VAL A 213 -10.03 -10.13 -0.22
C VAL A 213 -11.54 -9.86 -0.25
N TYR A 214 -12.10 -9.53 -1.41
CA TYR A 214 -13.54 -9.32 -1.55
C TYR A 214 -14.35 -10.61 -1.34
N ASP A 215 -13.87 -11.73 -1.89
CA ASP A 215 -14.56 -13.02 -1.79
C ASP A 215 -14.51 -13.60 -0.36
N PHE A 216 -13.38 -13.44 0.34
CA PHE A 216 -13.28 -13.78 1.77
C PHE A 216 -14.32 -13.05 2.65
N LYS A 217 -14.72 -11.84 2.28
CA LYS A 217 -15.77 -11.09 2.98
C LYS A 217 -17.16 -11.71 2.74
N GLY A 218 -17.46 -12.06 1.49
CA GLY A 218 -18.75 -12.67 1.11
C GLY A 218 -19.00 -14.00 1.81
N LEU A 219 -17.96 -14.79 2.08
CA LEU A 219 -18.07 -16.05 2.83
C LEU A 219 -18.29 -15.83 4.33
N LYS A 220 -17.64 -14.84 4.93
CA LYS A 220 -17.74 -14.58 6.39
C LYS A 220 -19.09 -13.99 6.79
N GLU A 221 -19.71 -13.17 5.94
CA GLU A 221 -21.06 -12.62 6.16
C GLU A 221 -22.18 -13.64 5.86
N ARG A 222 -21.89 -14.76 5.17
CA ARG A 222 -22.86 -15.84 4.92
C ARG A 222 -22.88 -16.92 6.00
N HIS A 223 -21.89 -16.95 6.89
CA HIS A 223 -21.69 -18.02 7.88
C HIS A 223 -21.59 -17.51 9.33
N GLY A 224 -21.84 -16.23 9.56
CA GLY A 224 -21.98 -15.62 10.90
C GLY A 224 -23.29 -14.88 11.00
#